data_AF-A0A8K1FZZ8-F1
#
_entry.id   AF-A0A8K1FZZ8-F1
#
_cell.length_a   1.000
_cell.length_b   1.000
_cell.length_c   1.000
_cell.angle_alpha   90.00
_cell.angle_beta   90.00
_cell.angle_gamma   90.00
#
_symmetry.space_group_name_H-M   'P 1'
#
loop_
_entity.id
_entity.type
_entity.pdbx_description
1 polymer ?
#
loop_
_entity_poly.entity_id
_entity_poly.type
_entity_poly.pdbx_seq_one_letter_code
_entity_poly.pdbx_strand_id
1 'polypeptide(L)'
;MVITHDHLCGEGALYCPEQQTRLLSKSILDKICNAAEKTFYQLPTTEVKGSYVNITQSPSENFLQFVDWLRTRVERQVQDPLVQAELIKEMAQRNANETCRRIILSHPLEPVLSLAHMIEACTRKAKLFNAPERNAGLAEPQSVATAVPGPRRQPMSSEQLQRIICLRCKKPGNFARACPETQK
;
A
#
# COMPACT_ATOMS: atom_id res chain seq x y z
N MET A 1 22.47 14.82 -37.60
CA MET A 1 23.25 15.82 -36.85
C MET A 1 23.89 15.13 -35.66
N VAL A 2 25.20 15.29 -35.47
CA VAL A 2 25.90 14.78 -34.30
C VAL A 2 25.66 15.76 -33.14
N ILE A 3 25.15 15.27 -32.01
CA ILE A 3 24.95 16.09 -30.82
C ILE A 3 26.32 16.31 -30.17
N THR A 4 26.71 17.57 -29.98
CA THR A 4 27.93 17.96 -29.25
C THR A 4 27.58 18.50 -27.86
N HIS A 5 28.59 18.71 -27.01
CA HIS A 5 28.42 19.33 -25.70
C HIS A 5 27.69 20.68 -25.77
N ASP A 6 28.08 21.55 -26.70
CA ASP A 6 27.44 22.86 -26.91
C ASP A 6 25.95 22.75 -27.22
N HIS A 7 25.53 21.68 -27.92
CA HIS A 7 24.12 21.41 -28.17
C HIS A 7 23.34 21.04 -26.92
N LEU A 8 23.99 20.41 -25.94
CA LEU A 8 23.38 20.00 -24.68
C LEU A 8 23.34 21.15 -23.67
N CYS A 9 24.37 21.98 -23.65
CA CYS A 9 24.54 23.06 -22.67
C CYS A 9 24.01 24.42 -23.15
N GLY A 10 23.61 24.54 -24.42
CA GLY A 10 23.18 25.81 -24.99
C GLY A 10 24.34 26.81 -25.09
N GLU A 11 25.52 26.32 -25.42
CA GLU A 11 26.74 27.14 -25.52
C GLU A 11 27.06 27.49 -26.98
N GLY A 12 28.00 28.41 -27.19
CA GLY A 12 28.44 28.81 -28.53
C GLY A 12 27.30 29.36 -29.40
N ALA A 13 27.10 28.77 -30.58
CA ALA A 13 26.05 29.17 -31.53
C ALA A 13 24.62 28.82 -31.06
N LEU A 14 24.49 28.25 -29.86
CA LEU A 14 23.23 27.85 -29.24
C LEU A 14 22.96 28.64 -27.95
N TYR A 15 23.72 29.70 -27.68
CA TYR A 15 23.47 30.61 -26.56
C TYR A 15 22.10 31.30 -26.64
N CYS A 16 21.59 31.52 -27.86
CA CYS A 16 20.32 32.21 -28.11
C CYS A 16 19.15 31.21 -28.26
N PRO A 17 18.03 31.35 -27.54
CA PRO A 17 16.87 30.44 -27.66
C PRO A 17 16.30 30.31 -29.07
N GLU A 18 16.34 31.39 -29.86
CA GLU A 18 15.90 31.42 -31.25
C GLU A 18 16.80 30.55 -32.14
N GLN A 19 18.11 30.53 -31.86
CA GLN A 19 19.07 29.67 -32.57
C GLN A 19 18.88 28.21 -32.17
N GLN A 20 18.62 27.93 -30.88
CA GLN A 20 18.28 26.58 -30.43
C GLN A 20 17.05 26.02 -31.15
N THR A 21 15.99 26.82 -31.25
CA THR A 21 14.73 26.41 -31.93
C THR A 21 14.93 26.16 -33.44
N ARG A 22 15.85 26.88 -34.07
CA ARG A 22 16.15 26.74 -35.51
C ARG A 22 17.12 25.59 -35.82
N LEU A 23 18.12 25.38 -34.97
CA LEU A 23 19.23 24.46 -35.21
C LEU A 23 18.99 23.07 -34.61
N LEU A 24 18.19 22.97 -33.55
CA LEU A 24 17.86 21.70 -32.90
C LEU A 24 16.52 21.19 -33.42
N SER A 25 16.49 19.90 -33.79
CA SER A 25 15.22 19.23 -34.11
C SER A 25 14.45 18.90 -32.83
N LYS A 26 13.12 18.77 -32.95
CA LYS A 26 12.25 18.36 -31.83
C LYS A 26 12.75 17.10 -31.12
N SER A 27 13.18 16.09 -31.88
CA SER A 27 13.69 14.84 -31.29
C SER A 27 14.96 15.03 -30.45
N ILE A 28 15.80 16.01 -30.78
CA ILE A 28 17.00 16.34 -29.99
C ILE A 28 16.60 17.10 -28.73
N LEU A 29 15.67 18.05 -28.85
CA LEU A 29 15.11 18.76 -27.70
C LEU A 29 14.45 17.79 -26.70
N ASP A 30 13.66 16.83 -27.19
CA ASP A 30 13.03 15.80 -26.34
C ASP A 30 14.08 14.98 -25.58
N LYS A 31 15.21 14.65 -26.22
CA LYS A 31 16.33 13.94 -25.55
C LYS A 31 17.00 14.80 -24.49
N ILE A 32 17.23 16.09 -24.77
CA ILE A 32 17.81 17.03 -23.82
C ILE A 32 16.87 17.17 -22.61
N CYS A 33 15.58 17.36 -22.84
CA CYS A 33 14.57 17.44 -21.77
C CYS A 33 14.55 16.17 -20.92
N ASN A 34 14.47 14.99 -21.52
CA ASN A 34 14.49 13.72 -20.78
C ASN A 34 15.78 13.54 -19.96
N ALA A 35 16.93 13.95 -20.51
CA ALA A 35 18.21 13.88 -19.81
C ALA A 35 18.27 14.86 -18.62
N ALA A 36 17.80 16.10 -18.82
CA ALA A 36 17.71 17.11 -17.77
C ALA A 36 16.75 16.67 -16.66
N GLU A 37 15.57 16.17 -17.01
CA GLU A 37 14.58 15.63 -16.06
C GLU A 37 15.15 14.47 -15.24
N LYS A 38 15.76 13.48 -15.91
CA LYS A 38 16.38 12.34 -15.23
C LYS A 38 17.49 12.78 -14.27
N THR A 39 18.31 13.76 -14.67
CA THR A 39 19.39 14.31 -13.83
C THR A 39 18.81 15.09 -12.65
N PHE A 40 17.79 15.91 -12.87
CA PHE A 40 17.11 16.68 -11.83
C PHE A 40 16.60 15.79 -10.71
N TYR A 41 15.99 14.64 -11.04
CA TYR A 41 15.56 13.68 -10.03
C TYR A 41 16.72 13.02 -9.28
N GLN A 42 17.92 12.94 -9.85
CA GLN A 42 19.10 12.38 -9.18
C GLN A 42 19.83 13.38 -8.27
N LEU A 43 19.52 14.69 -8.38
CA LEU A 43 20.17 15.71 -7.56
C LEU A 43 19.92 15.42 -6.07
N PRO A 44 20.97 15.52 -5.23
CA PRO A 44 20.80 15.36 -3.80
C PRO A 44 19.92 16.48 -3.26
N THR A 45 18.74 16.13 -2.74
CA THR A 45 17.95 17.03 -1.90
C THR A 45 18.65 17.16 -0.55
N THR A 46 18.61 18.33 0.07
CA THR A 46 19.12 18.57 1.44
C THR A 46 18.42 17.72 2.51
N GLU A 47 17.32 17.05 2.15
CA GLU A 47 16.69 16.02 2.97
C GLU A 47 17.56 14.76 3.06
N VAL A 48 17.82 14.34 4.31
CA VAL A 48 18.40 13.03 4.64
C VAL A 48 17.72 11.95 3.78
N LYS A 49 18.50 11.23 2.98
CA LYS A 49 18.01 10.12 2.16
C LYS A 49 17.49 9.01 3.07
N GLY A 50 16.21 9.10 3.46
CA GLY A 50 15.49 7.98 4.03
C GLY A 50 15.58 6.80 3.06
N SER A 51 16.03 5.65 3.55
CA SER A 51 16.06 4.41 2.79
C SER A 51 14.66 4.10 2.28
N TYR A 52 14.53 3.74 1.00
CA TYR A 52 13.24 3.31 0.45
C TYR A 52 12.65 2.10 1.18
N VAL A 53 13.49 1.32 1.87
CA VAL A 53 13.10 0.10 2.60
C VAL A 53 12.16 0.41 3.78
N ASN A 54 12.26 1.61 4.36
CA ASN A 54 11.48 2.00 5.54
C ASN A 54 10.15 2.70 5.17
N ILE A 55 9.79 2.71 3.89
CA ILE A 55 8.58 3.35 3.39
C ILE A 55 7.38 2.45 3.68
N THR A 56 6.51 2.88 4.58
CA THR A 56 5.25 2.20 4.89
C THR A 56 4.07 3.14 4.75
N GLN A 57 2.97 2.64 4.19
CA GLN A 57 1.73 3.40 4.07
C GLN A 57 1.18 3.70 5.46
N SER A 58 0.83 4.97 5.72
CA SER A 58 0.20 5.32 7.00
C SER A 58 -1.24 4.76 7.09
N PRO A 59 -1.82 4.62 8.31
CA PRO A 59 -3.18 4.10 8.47
C PRO A 59 -4.26 4.91 7.72
N SER A 60 -4.07 6.22 7.57
CA SER A 60 -5.03 7.14 6.95
C SER A 60 -4.64 7.56 5.53
N GLU A 61 -3.48 7.17 5.04
CA GLU A 61 -2.96 7.58 3.73
C GLU A 61 -3.64 6.82 2.59
N ASN A 62 -3.98 7.55 1.53
CA ASN A 62 -4.50 6.96 0.31
C ASN A 62 -3.42 6.11 -0.39
N PHE A 63 -3.79 4.94 -0.90
CA PHE A 63 -2.83 4.02 -1.51
C PHE A 63 -2.14 4.60 -2.75
N LEU A 64 -2.83 5.41 -3.56
CA LEU A 64 -2.21 6.10 -4.71
C LEU A 64 -1.13 7.08 -4.24
N GLN A 65 -1.42 7.88 -3.21
CA GLN A 65 -0.46 8.84 -2.65
C GLN A 65 0.79 8.12 -2.11
N PHE A 66 0.59 7.02 -1.39
CA PHE A 66 1.68 6.17 -0.92
C PHE A 66 2.54 5.63 -2.07
N VAL A 67 1.92 5.11 -3.15
CA VAL A 67 2.63 4.60 -4.32
C VAL A 67 3.40 5.70 -5.05
N ASP A 68 2.85 6.91 -5.16
CA ASP A 68 3.54 8.04 -5.79
C ASP A 68 4.76 8.48 -4.98
N TRP A 69 4.66 8.49 -3.65
CA TRP A 69 5.80 8.77 -2.77
C TRP A 69 6.87 7.67 -2.85
N LEU A 70 6.45 6.41 -2.84
CA LEU A 70 7.31 5.24 -3.02
C LEU A 70 8.07 5.28 -4.34
N ARG A 71 7.37 5.55 -5.45
CA ARG A 71 7.94 5.70 -6.79
C ARG A 71 9.03 6.78 -6.79
N THR A 72 8.70 7.95 -6.26
CA THR A 72 9.64 9.08 -6.14
C THR A 72 10.91 8.69 -5.38
N ARG A 73 10.80 7.91 -4.31
CA ARG A 73 11.98 7.48 -3.53
C ARG A 73 12.80 6.40 -4.23
N VAL A 74 12.16 5.44 -4.89
CA VAL A 74 12.82 4.36 -5.63
C VAL A 74 13.56 4.88 -6.85
N GLU A 75 12.92 5.71 -7.67
CA GLU A 75 13.50 6.26 -8.91
C GLU A 75 14.74 7.11 -8.64
N ARG A 76 14.82 7.72 -7.46
CA ARG A 76 16.00 8.50 -7.01
C ARG A 76 17.18 7.63 -6.54
N GLN A 77 16.93 6.39 -6.13
CA GLN A 77 17.94 5.53 -5.49
C GLN A 77 18.34 4.33 -6.38
N VAL A 78 17.48 3.92 -7.32
CA VAL A 78 17.70 2.77 -8.20
C VAL A 78 17.80 3.26 -9.64
N GLN A 79 18.82 2.83 -10.38
CA GLN A 79 19.06 3.31 -11.76
C GLN A 79 18.33 2.49 -12.83
N ASP A 80 18.14 1.18 -12.61
CA ASP A 80 17.54 0.27 -13.58
C ASP A 80 16.01 0.35 -13.54
N PRO A 81 15.33 0.76 -14.64
CA PRO A 81 13.88 0.88 -14.69
C PRO A 81 13.12 -0.43 -14.45
N LEU A 82 13.67 -1.58 -14.85
CA LEU A 82 13.05 -2.88 -14.60
C LEU A 82 13.08 -3.22 -13.11
N VAL A 83 14.21 -2.95 -12.46
CA VAL A 83 14.36 -3.12 -11.01
C VAL A 83 13.48 -2.13 -10.25
N GLN A 84 13.37 -0.88 -10.71
CA GLN A 84 12.45 0.11 -10.13
C GLN A 84 11.01 -0.41 -10.14
N ALA A 85 10.53 -0.89 -11.30
CA ALA A 85 9.16 -1.36 -11.46
C ALA A 85 8.85 -2.54 -10.52
N GLU A 86 9.74 -3.54 -10.46
CA GLU A 86 9.55 -4.69 -9.58
C GLU A 86 9.63 -4.29 -8.11
N LEU A 87 10.59 -3.46 -7.74
CA LEU A 87 10.75 -3.00 -6.35
C LEU A 87 9.55 -2.17 -5.87
N ILE A 88 9.03 -1.26 -6.70
CA ILE A 88 7.84 -0.47 -6.35
C ILE A 88 6.64 -1.38 -6.13
N LYS A 89 6.43 -2.36 -7.01
CA LYS A 89 5.33 -3.33 -6.88
C LYS A 89 5.46 -4.15 -5.59
N GLU A 90 6.64 -4.72 -5.37
CA GLU A 90 6.94 -5.58 -4.22
C GLU A 90 6.84 -4.85 -2.89
N MET A 91 7.29 -3.59 -2.83
CA MET A 91 7.15 -2.74 -1.65
C MET A 91 5.73 -2.25 -1.46
N ALA A 92 5.01 -1.89 -2.54
CA ALA A 92 3.62 -1.46 -2.45
C ALA A 92 2.74 -2.57 -1.84
N GLN A 93 3.00 -3.83 -2.20
CA GLN A 93 2.30 -4.98 -1.62
C GLN A 93 2.70 -5.24 -0.16
N ARG A 94 4.01 -5.26 0.15
CA ARG A 94 4.49 -5.60 1.50
C ARG A 94 4.23 -4.51 2.53
N ASN A 95 4.24 -3.25 2.13
CA ASN A 95 4.23 -2.10 3.04
C ASN A 95 2.90 -1.34 3.03
N ALA A 96 1.88 -1.90 2.36
CA ALA A 96 0.50 -1.47 2.45
C ALA A 96 0.00 -1.47 3.90
N ASN A 97 -0.89 -0.53 4.20
CA ASN A 97 -1.64 -0.49 5.45
C ASN A 97 -2.63 -1.65 5.54
N GLU A 98 -3.20 -1.87 6.72
CA GLU A 98 -4.02 -3.05 7.02
C GLU A 98 -5.23 -3.21 6.07
N THR A 99 -5.93 -2.11 5.78
CA THR A 99 -7.07 -2.12 4.83
C THR A 99 -6.62 -2.51 3.43
N CYS A 100 -5.55 -1.90 2.93
CA CYS A 100 -5.03 -2.18 1.59
C CYS A 100 -4.45 -3.59 1.50
N ARG A 101 -3.76 -4.07 2.55
CA ARG A 101 -3.25 -5.44 2.64
C ARG A 101 -4.37 -6.46 2.54
N ARG A 102 -5.50 -6.27 3.25
CA ARG A 102 -6.67 -7.15 3.13
C ARG A 102 -7.25 -7.17 1.72
N ILE A 103 -7.34 -6.02 1.07
CA ILE A 103 -7.81 -5.91 -0.32
C ILE A 103 -6.87 -6.67 -1.28
N ILE A 104 -5.56 -6.45 -1.15
CA ILE A 104 -4.54 -7.07 -1.99
C ILE A 104 -4.52 -8.60 -1.81
N LEU A 105 -4.54 -9.09 -0.57
CA LEU A 105 -4.53 -10.53 -0.26
C LEU A 105 -5.84 -11.24 -0.60
N SER A 106 -6.96 -10.50 -0.73
CA SER A 106 -8.23 -11.05 -1.19
C SER A 106 -8.25 -11.36 -2.70
N HIS A 107 -7.25 -10.91 -3.45
CA HIS A 107 -7.15 -11.18 -4.87
C HIS A 107 -6.73 -12.64 -5.12
N PRO A 108 -7.26 -13.30 -6.17
CA PRO A 108 -6.76 -14.60 -6.60
C PRO A 108 -5.24 -14.57 -6.81
N LEU A 109 -4.55 -15.68 -6.50
CA LEU A 109 -3.09 -15.79 -6.64
C LEU A 109 -2.63 -15.68 -8.10
N GLU A 110 -3.52 -16.00 -9.05
CA GLU A 110 -3.25 -15.93 -10.48
C GLU A 110 -4.42 -15.23 -11.22
N PRO A 111 -4.14 -14.27 -12.12
CA PRO A 111 -2.81 -13.77 -12.50
C PRO A 111 -2.16 -12.92 -11.40
N VAL A 112 -0.83 -12.76 -11.48
CA VAL A 112 -0.07 -11.91 -10.55
C VAL A 112 -0.64 -10.50 -10.54
N LEU A 113 -0.98 -10.00 -9.35
CA LEU A 113 -1.57 -8.69 -9.18
C LEU A 113 -0.60 -7.59 -9.62
N SER A 114 -1.00 -6.80 -10.62
CA SER A 114 -0.21 -5.66 -11.09
C SER A 114 -0.33 -4.46 -10.16
N LEU A 115 0.65 -3.56 -10.18
CA LEU A 115 0.60 -2.31 -9.40
C LEU A 115 -0.65 -1.48 -9.72
N ALA A 116 -1.04 -1.41 -11.00
CA ALA A 116 -2.26 -0.71 -11.41
C ALA A 116 -3.52 -1.31 -10.75
N HIS A 117 -3.64 -2.63 -10.73
CA HIS A 117 -4.76 -3.29 -10.05
C HIS A 117 -4.73 -3.08 -8.54
N MET A 118 -3.55 -3.06 -7.90
CA MET A 118 -3.43 -2.71 -6.47
C MET A 118 -3.99 -1.30 -6.20
N ILE A 119 -3.56 -0.31 -6.98
CA ILE A 119 -4.04 1.08 -6.88
C ILE A 119 -5.55 1.15 -7.03
N GLU A 120 -6.07 0.51 -8.06
CA GLU A 120 -7.49 0.54 -8.40
C GLU A 120 -8.34 -0.14 -7.31
N ALA A 121 -7.91 -1.31 -6.83
CA ALA A 121 -8.60 -2.07 -5.80
C ALA A 121 -8.57 -1.34 -4.45
N CYS A 122 -7.40 -0.86 -4.02
CA CYS A 122 -7.25 -0.13 -2.77
C CYS A 122 -7.99 1.20 -2.78
N THR A 123 -7.99 1.94 -3.89
CA THR A 123 -8.68 3.24 -3.97
C THR A 123 -10.19 3.09 -3.97
N ARG A 124 -10.74 2.07 -4.67
CA ARG A 124 -12.18 1.84 -4.72
C ARG A 124 -12.73 1.12 -3.50
N LYS A 125 -12.06 0.06 -3.06
CA LYS A 125 -12.55 -0.81 -1.99
C LYS A 125 -12.20 -0.30 -0.59
N ALA A 126 -11.20 0.58 -0.40
CA ALA A 126 -10.92 1.13 0.93
C ALA A 126 -12.15 1.82 1.55
N LYS A 127 -13.02 2.44 0.76
CA LYS A 127 -14.28 3.01 1.25
C LYS A 127 -15.25 1.95 1.80
N LEU A 128 -15.21 0.73 1.27
CA LEU A 128 -16.03 -0.39 1.73
C LEU A 128 -15.49 -1.03 3.02
N PHE A 129 -14.17 -1.03 3.19
CA PHE A 129 -13.49 -1.57 4.38
C PHE A 129 -13.29 -0.54 5.50
N ASN A 130 -13.37 0.77 5.19
CA ASN A 130 -13.43 1.87 6.15
C ASN A 130 -14.87 2.19 6.57
N ALA A 131 -15.87 1.47 6.06
CA ALA A 131 -17.13 1.41 6.77
C ALA A 131 -16.76 0.97 8.19
N PRO A 132 -17.09 1.74 9.24
CA PRO A 132 -16.90 1.25 10.59
C PRO A 132 -17.55 -0.13 10.59
N GLU A 133 -16.84 -1.15 11.07
CA GLU A 133 -17.51 -2.38 11.47
C GLU A 133 -18.75 -1.90 12.21
N ARG A 134 -19.92 -2.08 11.58
CA ARG A 134 -21.16 -1.74 12.24
C ARG A 134 -21.09 -2.65 13.45
N ASN A 135 -20.77 -2.06 14.60
CA ASN A 135 -21.08 -2.62 15.88
C ASN A 135 -22.53 -3.07 15.72
N ALA A 136 -22.73 -4.37 15.53
CA ALA A 136 -24.03 -4.99 15.67
C ALA A 136 -24.32 -4.90 17.17
N GLY A 137 -24.78 -3.72 17.58
CA GLY A 137 -24.78 -3.29 18.96
C GLY A 137 -25.39 -1.91 19.08
N LEU A 138 -26.71 -1.92 19.27
CA LEU A 138 -27.54 -0.84 19.81
C LEU A 138 -28.04 0.25 18.83
N ALA A 139 -29.03 -0.13 18.04
CA ALA A 139 -30.24 0.67 17.90
C ALA A 139 -31.41 -0.30 17.84
N GLU A 140 -32.24 -0.34 18.87
CA GLU A 140 -33.56 -0.96 18.78
C GLU A 140 -34.37 -0.21 17.72
N PRO A 141 -34.88 -0.89 16.68
CA PRO A 141 -36.12 -0.49 16.05
C PRO A 141 -37.23 -1.28 16.75
N GLN A 142 -38.06 -0.58 17.52
CA GLN A 142 -39.37 -1.13 17.88
C GLN A 142 -40.12 -1.42 16.58
N SER A 143 -40.17 -2.69 16.18
CA SER A 143 -41.05 -3.16 15.13
C SER A 143 -41.64 -4.50 15.54
N VAL A 144 -42.97 -4.50 15.47
CA VAL A 144 -43.86 -5.56 15.89
C VAL A 144 -43.79 -6.71 14.89
N ALA A 145 -43.88 -7.93 15.43
CA ALA A 145 -44.30 -9.19 14.81
C ALA A 145 -43.26 -10.24 14.38
N THR A 146 -43.50 -11.43 14.94
CA THR A 146 -43.26 -12.80 14.46
C THR A 146 -41.87 -13.41 14.68
N ALA A 147 -41.77 -14.16 15.78
CA ALA A 147 -40.63 -14.99 16.15
C ALA A 147 -40.45 -16.18 15.19
N VAL A 148 -39.26 -16.28 14.59
CA VAL A 148 -38.74 -17.52 14.01
C VAL A 148 -37.59 -17.99 14.90
N PRO A 149 -37.56 -19.24 15.41
CA PRO A 149 -36.50 -19.69 16.30
C PRO A 149 -35.19 -19.91 15.53
N GLY A 150 -34.17 -19.11 15.81
CA GLY A 150 -32.79 -19.40 15.43
C GLY A 150 -32.20 -20.58 16.23
N PRO A 151 -31.12 -21.22 15.75
CA PRO A 151 -30.54 -22.37 16.42
C PRO A 151 -29.96 -21.97 17.79
N ARG A 152 -30.57 -22.47 18.86
CA ARG A 152 -30.03 -22.40 20.23
C ARG A 152 -28.63 -23.02 20.22
N ARG A 153 -27.61 -22.25 20.61
CA ARG A 153 -26.33 -22.82 21.03
C ARG A 153 -26.62 -23.71 22.23
N GLN A 154 -26.52 -25.02 22.05
CA GLN A 154 -26.68 -25.95 23.14
C GLN A 154 -25.59 -25.71 24.18
N PRO A 155 -25.93 -25.67 25.49
CA PRO A 155 -24.94 -25.77 26.54
C PRO A 155 -24.11 -27.04 26.32
N MET A 156 -22.77 -26.92 26.32
CA MET A 156 -21.87 -28.07 26.23
C MET A 156 -22.15 -29.00 27.41
N SER A 157 -22.15 -30.33 27.18
CA SER A 157 -22.36 -31.29 28.27
C SER A 157 -21.22 -31.24 29.29
N SER A 158 -21.48 -31.68 30.52
CA SER A 158 -20.47 -31.74 31.60
C SER A 158 -19.25 -32.56 31.17
N GLU A 159 -19.44 -33.67 30.46
CA GLU A 159 -18.37 -34.52 29.94
C GLU A 159 -17.51 -33.82 28.88
N GLN A 160 -18.12 -32.98 28.04
CA GLN A 160 -17.38 -32.22 27.03
C GLN A 160 -16.56 -31.10 27.67
N LEU A 161 -17.07 -30.48 28.73
CA LEU A 161 -16.36 -29.44 29.48
C LEU A 161 -15.14 -30.01 30.22
N GLN A 162 -15.26 -31.23 30.76
CA GLN A 162 -14.16 -31.93 31.44
C GLN A 162 -12.98 -32.27 30.51
N ARG A 163 -13.20 -32.39 29.19
CA ARG A 163 -12.12 -32.60 28.21
C ARG A 163 -11.31 -31.34 27.89
N ILE A 164 -11.79 -30.17 28.32
CA ILE A 164 -11.15 -28.88 28.02
C ILE A 164 -10.18 -28.55 29.14
N ILE A 165 -8.88 -28.45 28.82
CA ILE A 165 -7.85 -28.04 29.77
C ILE A 165 -7.59 -26.54 29.67
N CYS A 166 -7.70 -25.85 30.79
CA CYS A 166 -7.38 -24.44 30.90
C CYS A 166 -5.89 -24.20 30.60
N LEU A 167 -5.57 -23.40 29.58
CA LEU A 167 -4.19 -23.11 29.21
C LEU A 167 -3.40 -22.34 30.29
N ARG A 168 -4.10 -21.70 31.23
CA ARG A 168 -3.53 -20.87 32.31
C ARG A 168 -3.21 -21.68 33.57
N CYS A 169 -4.21 -22.34 34.17
CA CYS A 169 -4.04 -23.11 35.42
C CYS A 169 -3.82 -24.62 35.19
N LYS A 170 -3.84 -25.08 33.93
CA LYS A 170 -3.68 -26.48 33.52
C LYS A 170 -4.70 -27.45 34.12
N LYS A 171 -5.82 -26.96 34.67
CA LYS A 171 -6.92 -27.77 35.20
C LYS A 171 -8.02 -27.99 34.14
N PRO A 172 -8.67 -29.16 34.11
CA PRO A 172 -9.80 -29.42 33.22
C PRO A 172 -11.08 -28.69 33.68
N GLY A 173 -12.03 -28.50 32.78
CA GLY A 173 -13.38 -28.04 33.12
C GLY A 173 -13.65 -26.55 32.89
N ASN A 174 -12.66 -25.76 32.46
CA ASN A 174 -12.87 -24.34 32.18
C ASN A 174 -11.93 -23.81 31.09
N PHE A 175 -12.38 -22.77 30.39
CA PHE A 175 -11.55 -22.04 29.44
C PHE A 175 -10.66 -21.03 30.16
N ALA A 176 -9.55 -20.62 29.51
CA ALA A 176 -8.61 -19.64 30.06
C ALA A 176 -9.27 -18.28 30.40
N ARG A 177 -10.33 -17.89 29.67
CA ARG A 177 -11.11 -16.66 29.91
C ARG A 177 -12.03 -16.71 31.13
N ALA A 178 -12.34 -17.91 31.62
CA ALA A 178 -13.21 -18.15 32.78
C ALA A 178 -12.42 -18.85 33.90
N CYS A 179 -11.14 -18.50 34.03
CA CYS A 179 -10.25 -19.10 35.01
C CYS A 179 -10.50 -18.43 36.38
N PRO A 180 -10.84 -19.19 37.44
CA PRO A 180 -11.10 -18.60 38.76
C PRO A 180 -9.84 -17.97 39.37
N GLU A 181 -8.65 -18.39 38.94
CA GLU A 181 -7.37 -17.80 39.37
C GLU A 181 -7.09 -16.41 38.78
N THR A 182 -7.88 -15.93 37.81
CA THR A 182 -7.78 -14.55 37.28
C THR A 182 -8.71 -13.55 37.94
N GLN A 183 -9.54 -13.99 38.88
CA GLN A 183 -10.46 -13.13 39.63
C GLN A 183 -9.92 -12.71 41.01
N LYS A 184 -8.61 -12.80 41.23
CA LYS A 184 -7.91 -12.24 42.39
C LYS A 184 -7.02 -11.08 41.98
#